data_AF-A0A2V8RIR9-F1
#
_entry.id   AF-A0A2V8RIR9-F1
#
_cell.length_a   1.000
_cell.length_b   1.000
_cell.length_c   1.000
_cell.angle_alpha   90.00
_cell.angle_beta   90.00
_cell.angle_gamma   90.00
#
_symmetry.space_group_name_H-M   'P 1'
#
loop_
_entity.id
_entity.type
_entity.pdbx_description
1 polymer ?
#
loop_
_entity_poly.entity_id
_entity_poly.type
_entity_poly.pdbx_seq_one_letter_code
_entity_poly.pdbx_strand_id
1 'polypeptide(L)'
;MPRTIRVIRFGPLGAGGVPPTLTDVARLSLPNVFARENTFSGIRLGDIKLVSSDYTVVPTDCVILADAADQDVVIRLPSATGSGQLLRIRKIDLGLDHVVTVAPQSGELIDIYPSITLVDYSKGILIEDGLSEFWDLVVSPFGVDSNSPNVFTAINTFAGIRIAPPKFIIDDYALQATDFEVLVDCSVKDDDIALQLPLSVGNGQMYHIKKIDDTNHVVSINRQGSDLIDGSASLNLAAARADAWLIAGAPDYWDNTGPSNILMVPDDPPPTPTTTNEIITLLQFYGLCA
;
A
#
# COMPACT_ATOMS: atom_id res chain seq x y z
N MET A 1 20.48 -36.51 43.20
CA MET A 1 21.24 -35.78 42.15
C MET A 1 20.64 -34.40 41.99
N PRO A 2 21.31 -33.31 42.44
CA PRO A 2 20.79 -31.96 42.26
C PRO A 2 21.27 -31.38 40.92
N ARG A 3 20.33 -30.90 40.10
CA ARG A 3 20.61 -30.24 38.81
C ARG A 3 21.16 -28.84 39.04
N THR A 4 22.32 -28.54 38.46
CA THR A 4 22.98 -27.23 38.52
C THR A 4 22.24 -26.22 37.63
N ILE A 5 21.72 -25.15 38.23
CA ILE A 5 21.24 -23.96 37.52
C ILE A 5 22.46 -23.09 37.21
N ARG A 6 22.80 -22.90 35.93
CA ARG A 6 23.77 -21.87 35.51
C ARG A 6 23.11 -20.50 35.59
N VAL A 7 23.49 -19.73 36.59
CA VAL A 7 23.21 -18.28 36.66
C VAL A 7 24.21 -17.58 35.75
N ILE A 8 23.76 -17.03 34.62
CA ILE A 8 24.56 -16.09 33.83
C ILE A 8 24.50 -14.74 34.56
N ARG A 9 25.61 -14.34 35.18
CA ARG A 9 25.77 -12.98 35.72
C ARG A 9 26.29 -12.09 34.60
N PHE A 10 25.58 -11.00 34.29
CA PHE A 10 26.14 -9.91 33.50
C PHE A 10 27.05 -9.08 34.42
N GLY A 11 28.34 -8.99 34.07
CA GLY A 11 29.32 -8.16 34.78
C GLY A 11 29.24 -6.69 34.37
N PRO A 12 29.84 -5.77 35.15
CA PRO A 12 29.74 -4.33 34.91
C PRO A 12 30.70 -3.84 33.81
N LEU A 13 30.32 -2.72 33.21
CA LEU A 13 30.93 -2.02 32.08
C LEU A 13 32.44 -1.77 32.27
N GLY A 14 33.24 -2.34 31.36
CA GLY A 14 34.68 -2.14 31.27
C GLY A 14 35.06 -1.39 29.99
N ALA A 15 35.83 -0.33 30.18
CA ALA A 15 36.26 0.67 29.20
C ALA A 15 37.11 0.10 28.04
N GLY A 16 36.73 0.48 26.83
CA GLY A 16 37.53 0.38 25.61
C GLY A 16 36.87 1.27 24.56
N GLY A 17 37.53 2.38 24.20
CA GLY A 17 36.91 3.52 23.53
C GLY A 17 36.37 3.25 22.13
N VAL A 18 35.05 3.35 21.99
CA VAL A 18 34.33 3.89 20.82
C VAL A 18 33.07 4.59 21.38
N PRO A 19 32.73 5.83 21.01
CA PRO A 19 31.46 6.42 21.42
C PRO A 19 30.32 5.63 20.77
N PRO A 20 29.29 5.16 21.51
CA PRO A 20 28.12 4.55 20.88
C PRO A 20 27.25 5.68 20.33
N THR A 21 27.58 6.15 19.13
CA THR A 21 26.63 6.89 18.31
C THR A 21 26.03 5.94 17.30
N LEU A 22 24.72 5.73 17.46
CA LEU A 22 23.72 5.36 16.46
C LEU A 22 23.39 3.87 16.29
N THR A 23 22.13 3.60 16.64
CA THR A 23 21.19 2.68 15.99
C THR A 23 21.48 1.19 16.05
N ASP A 24 21.22 0.61 17.22
CA ASP A 24 20.80 -0.79 17.33
C ASP A 24 19.33 -0.90 16.89
N VAL A 25 19.10 -1.02 15.57
CA VAL A 25 17.75 -1.29 15.01
C VAL A 25 17.85 -2.30 13.87
N ALA A 26 18.24 -3.54 14.19
CA ALA A 26 17.90 -4.73 13.41
C ALA A 26 18.46 -6.01 14.07
N ARG A 27 18.04 -6.31 15.31
CA ARG A 27 18.21 -7.68 15.82
C ARG A 27 17.09 -8.56 15.28
N LEU A 28 17.42 -9.30 14.22
CA LEU A 28 16.67 -10.36 13.55
C LEU A 28 16.42 -11.58 14.48
N SER A 29 15.77 -11.37 15.63
CA SER A 29 15.59 -12.41 16.66
C SER A 29 14.18 -12.49 17.27
N LEU A 30 13.22 -11.72 16.76
CA LEU A 30 11.81 -11.90 17.08
C LEU A 30 11.09 -12.51 15.88
N PRO A 31 10.37 -13.65 16.04
CA PRO A 31 9.54 -14.17 14.97
C PRO A 31 8.36 -13.20 14.79
N ASN A 32 8.04 -12.84 13.54
CA ASN A 32 6.89 -12.00 13.18
C ASN A 32 6.89 -10.55 13.69
N VAL A 33 7.89 -9.76 13.30
CA VAL A 33 7.74 -8.29 13.25
C VAL A 33 7.61 -7.83 11.79
N PHE A 34 6.67 -8.43 11.07
CA PHE A 34 5.84 -7.64 10.18
C PHE A 34 4.61 -7.29 11.03
N ALA A 35 4.77 -6.32 11.94
CA ALA A 35 3.60 -5.61 12.44
C ALA A 35 2.93 -5.04 11.19
N ARG A 36 1.71 -5.50 10.92
CA ARG A 36 0.88 -5.03 9.81
C ARG A 36 0.43 -3.60 10.13
N GLU A 37 1.36 -2.67 10.19
CA GLU A 37 1.09 -1.23 10.20
C GLU A 37 1.35 -0.68 8.81
N ASN A 38 0.65 -1.24 7.82
CA ASN A 38 0.35 -0.46 6.62
C ASN A 38 -0.89 0.38 6.94
N THR A 39 -0.72 1.36 7.80
CA THR A 39 -1.68 2.44 7.96
C THR A 39 -1.05 3.67 7.32
N PHE A 40 -1.26 3.79 6.01
CA PHE A 40 -1.35 5.12 5.43
C PHE A 40 -2.48 5.83 6.21
N SER A 41 -2.15 6.80 7.06
CA SER A 41 -3.18 7.63 7.68
C SER A 41 -4.08 8.16 6.57
N GLY A 42 -5.37 7.79 6.63
CA GLY A 42 -6.39 8.23 5.66
C GLY A 42 -6.76 7.26 4.53
N ILE A 43 -6.00 6.18 4.25
CA ILE A 43 -6.42 5.16 3.25
C ILE A 43 -6.25 3.76 3.85
N ARG A 44 -7.37 3.13 4.22
CA ARG A 44 -7.41 1.71 4.61
C ARG A 44 -8.33 0.94 3.68
N LEU A 45 -7.83 -0.16 3.14
CA LEU A 45 -8.60 -1.16 2.40
C LEU A 45 -8.96 -2.28 3.37
N GLY A 46 -10.06 -2.12 4.10
CA GLY A 46 -10.63 -3.16 4.94
C GLY A 46 -11.78 -3.86 4.24
N ASP A 47 -11.99 -5.14 4.55
CA ASP A 47 -13.20 -5.83 4.14
C ASP A 47 -14.44 -5.16 4.76
N ILE A 48 -15.56 -5.22 4.04
CA ILE A 48 -16.84 -4.80 4.58
C ILE A 48 -17.27 -5.88 5.57
N LYS A 49 -17.33 -5.53 6.86
CA LYS A 49 -17.79 -6.43 7.91
C LYS A 49 -19.30 -6.35 8.04
N LEU A 50 -19.99 -7.45 7.76
CA LEU A 50 -21.41 -7.61 8.07
C LEU A 50 -21.57 -8.23 9.47
N VAL A 51 -22.39 -7.64 10.32
CA VAL A 51 -22.68 -8.13 11.69
C VAL A 51 -24.18 -8.10 11.96
N SER A 52 -24.68 -9.11 12.68
CA SER A 52 -26.09 -9.21 13.10
C SER A 52 -26.27 -9.44 14.60
N SER A 53 -25.19 -9.25 15.36
CA SER A 53 -25.15 -9.37 16.82
C SER A 53 -24.07 -8.43 17.36
N ASP A 54 -23.99 -8.27 18.68
CA ASP A 54 -22.90 -7.54 19.35
C ASP A 54 -21.53 -7.88 18.76
N TYR A 55 -20.72 -6.84 18.52
CA TYR A 55 -19.43 -6.97 17.87
C TYR A 55 -18.40 -6.03 18.49
N THR A 56 -17.21 -6.55 18.77
CA THR A 56 -16.05 -5.74 19.17
C THR A 56 -15.19 -5.46 17.95
N VAL A 57 -15.04 -4.19 17.63
CA VAL A 57 -14.27 -3.70 16.49
C VAL A 57 -12.80 -4.05 16.69
N VAL A 58 -12.20 -4.62 15.64
CA VAL A 58 -10.76 -4.89 15.61
C VAL A 58 -10.02 -3.82 14.81
N PRO A 59 -8.73 -3.58 15.06
CA PRO A 59 -7.97 -2.53 14.37
C PRO A 59 -7.94 -2.67 12.84
N THR A 60 -8.27 -3.82 12.26
CA THR A 60 -8.35 -3.99 10.81
C THR A 60 -9.71 -3.58 10.21
N ASP A 61 -10.74 -3.37 11.02
CA ASP A 61 -12.06 -3.00 10.53
C ASP A 61 -12.07 -1.56 10.03
N CYS A 62 -12.74 -1.35 8.89
CA CYS A 62 -12.84 -0.03 8.24
C CYS A 62 -14.30 0.32 7.90
N VAL A 63 -15.10 -0.69 7.55
CA VAL A 63 -16.54 -0.54 7.30
C VAL A 63 -17.29 -1.65 8.02
N ILE A 64 -18.27 -1.28 8.83
CA ILE A 64 -19.17 -2.19 9.53
C ILE A 64 -20.60 -1.90 9.10
N LEU A 65 -21.25 -2.92 8.56
CA LEU A 65 -22.67 -2.93 8.24
C LEU A 65 -23.36 -3.78 9.30
N ALA A 66 -24.20 -3.15 10.11
CA ALA A 66 -24.92 -3.79 11.19
C ALA A 66 -26.38 -4.01 10.81
N ASP A 67 -26.82 -5.26 10.89
CA ASP A 67 -28.20 -5.70 10.73
C ASP A 67 -28.81 -5.93 12.13
N ALA A 68 -29.73 -5.05 12.52
CA ALA A 68 -30.47 -5.16 13.77
C ALA A 68 -31.92 -5.59 13.53
N ALA A 69 -32.23 -6.34 12.47
CA ALA A 69 -33.62 -6.70 12.15
C ALA A 69 -34.34 -7.49 13.27
N ASP A 70 -33.60 -8.34 14.00
CA ASP A 70 -34.16 -9.27 14.99
C ASP A 70 -33.85 -8.90 16.45
N GLN A 71 -32.87 -8.01 16.69
CA GLN A 71 -32.42 -7.60 18.02
C GLN A 71 -31.57 -6.33 17.96
N ASP A 72 -31.42 -5.65 19.10
CA ASP A 72 -30.42 -4.61 19.25
C ASP A 72 -29.00 -5.16 19.04
N VAL A 73 -28.13 -4.32 18.45
CA VAL A 73 -26.73 -4.65 18.16
C VAL A 73 -25.82 -3.61 18.79
N VAL A 74 -24.88 -4.03 19.64
CA VAL A 74 -23.86 -3.15 20.21
C VAL A 74 -22.52 -3.35 19.51
N ILE A 75 -22.03 -2.28 18.88
CA ILE A 75 -20.69 -2.20 18.30
C ILE A 75 -19.75 -1.53 19.31
N ARG A 76 -18.78 -2.29 19.82
CA ARG A 76 -17.83 -1.85 20.84
C ARG A 76 -16.53 -1.43 20.17
N LEU A 77 -16.15 -0.16 20.27
CA LEU A 77 -14.91 0.35 19.72
C LEU A 77 -13.70 -0.14 20.56
N PRO A 78 -12.51 -0.29 19.96
CA PRO A 78 -11.29 -0.43 20.73
C PRO A 78 -10.98 0.88 21.47
N SER A 79 -9.98 0.85 22.35
CA SER A 79 -9.49 2.07 22.98
C SER A 79 -9.00 3.06 21.93
N ALA A 80 -9.39 4.33 22.08
CA ALA A 80 -8.88 5.42 21.26
C ALA A 80 -7.41 5.68 21.59
N THR A 81 -6.56 5.65 20.56
CA THR A 81 -5.09 5.79 20.68
C THR A 81 -4.56 7.01 19.94
N GLY A 82 -5.41 7.74 19.20
CA GLY A 82 -4.99 8.80 18.28
C GLY A 82 -4.34 8.27 17.00
N SER A 83 -4.72 7.08 16.53
CA SER A 83 -4.14 6.46 15.33
C SER A 83 -4.56 7.14 14.01
N GLY A 84 -5.53 8.07 14.03
CA GLY A 84 -6.17 8.63 12.85
C GLY A 84 -7.00 7.59 12.08
N GLN A 85 -7.39 6.49 12.74
CA GLN A 85 -8.17 5.44 12.10
C GLN A 85 -9.61 5.89 11.87
N LEU A 86 -10.01 5.90 10.60
CA LEU A 86 -11.40 6.11 10.20
C LEU A 86 -12.18 4.78 10.23
N LEU A 87 -13.37 4.82 10.80
CA LEU A 87 -14.31 3.71 10.84
C LEU A 87 -15.70 4.18 10.40
N ARG A 88 -16.25 3.54 9.37
CA ARG A 88 -17.62 3.75 8.94
C ARG A 88 -18.51 2.67 9.54
N ILE A 89 -19.58 3.08 10.22
CA ILE A 89 -20.57 2.16 10.80
C ILE A 89 -21.95 2.56 10.27
N ARG A 90 -22.72 1.59 9.77
CA ARG A 90 -24.06 1.86 9.24
C ARG A 90 -25.04 0.76 9.63
N LYS A 91 -26.25 1.17 10.02
CA LYS A 91 -27.39 0.26 10.12
C LYS A 91 -27.95 0.02 8.72
N ILE A 92 -28.15 -1.24 8.34
CA ILE A 92 -28.56 -1.61 6.97
C ILE A 92 -29.98 -2.14 6.85
N ASP A 93 -30.56 -2.61 7.94
CA ASP A 93 -31.91 -3.14 7.95
C ASP A 93 -32.96 -2.03 8.09
N LEU A 94 -34.14 -2.27 7.52
CA LEU A 94 -35.25 -1.32 7.46
C LEU A 94 -36.06 -1.25 8.77
N GLY A 95 -35.80 -2.14 9.74
CA GLY A 95 -36.53 -2.22 11.00
C GLY A 95 -36.33 -0.97 11.86
N LEU A 96 -37.35 -0.58 12.63
CA LEU A 96 -37.29 0.54 13.57
C LEU A 96 -37.43 0.10 15.04
N ASP A 97 -37.76 -1.17 15.28
CA ASP A 97 -37.99 -1.73 16.62
C ASP A 97 -36.68 -1.99 17.39
N HIS A 98 -35.56 -2.05 16.65
CA HIS A 98 -34.24 -2.38 17.14
C HIS A 98 -33.20 -1.40 16.58
N VAL A 99 -32.15 -1.16 17.36
CA VAL A 99 -31.16 -0.13 17.07
C VAL A 99 -29.74 -0.69 17.05
N VAL A 100 -28.85 0.02 16.37
CA VAL A 100 -27.41 -0.22 16.46
C VAL A 100 -26.79 0.82 17.38
N THR A 101 -26.19 0.39 18.49
CA THR A 101 -25.49 1.27 19.42
C THR A 101 -24.00 1.15 19.22
N VAL A 102 -23.33 2.26 18.91
CA VAL A 102 -21.88 2.36 18.84
C VAL A 102 -21.37 2.92 20.15
N ALA A 103 -20.59 2.11 20.88
CA ALA A 103 -20.09 2.45 22.21
C ALA A 103 -18.56 2.42 22.24
N PRO A 104 -17.89 3.49 22.68
CA PRO A 104 -16.45 3.48 22.96
C PRO A 104 -16.13 2.66 24.22
N GLN A 105 -14.84 2.54 24.57
CA GLN A 105 -14.48 1.90 25.84
C GLN A 105 -14.98 2.72 27.04
N SER A 106 -15.13 2.06 28.18
CA SER A 106 -15.59 2.71 29.40
C SER A 106 -14.64 3.85 29.80
N GLY A 107 -15.15 5.09 29.81
CA GLY A 107 -14.39 6.29 30.15
C GLY A 107 -13.99 7.14 28.93
N GLU A 108 -14.13 6.59 27.72
CA GLU A 108 -13.91 7.31 26.46
C GLU A 108 -15.24 7.89 25.94
N LEU A 109 -15.14 8.83 25.00
CA LEU A 109 -16.28 9.48 24.36
C LEU A 109 -16.14 9.44 22.83
N ILE A 110 -17.29 9.48 22.15
CA ILE A 110 -17.42 9.82 20.74
C ILE A 110 -17.91 11.25 20.68
N ASP A 111 -17.05 12.19 20.31
CA ASP A 111 -17.17 13.61 20.62
C ASP A 111 -17.43 13.82 22.12
N ILE A 112 -18.65 14.24 22.44
CA ILE A 112 -19.13 14.48 23.80
C ILE A 112 -20.12 13.40 24.26
N TYR A 113 -20.35 12.38 23.44
CA TYR A 113 -21.37 11.36 23.67
C TYR A 113 -20.74 10.06 24.17
N PRO A 114 -21.33 9.41 25.19
CA PRO A 114 -20.86 8.11 25.67
C PRO A 114 -21.23 6.96 24.75
N SER A 115 -22.09 7.21 23.75
CA SER A 115 -22.44 6.28 22.67
C SER A 115 -23.24 7.01 21.60
N ILE A 116 -23.29 6.44 20.40
CA ILE A 116 -24.15 6.90 19.31
C ILE A 116 -25.14 5.79 18.94
N THR A 117 -26.41 6.14 18.79
CA THR A 117 -27.46 5.19 18.39
C THR A 117 -27.92 5.46 16.96
N LEU A 118 -27.88 4.42 16.13
CA LEU A 118 -28.39 4.42 14.76
C LEU A 118 -29.76 3.73 14.75
N VAL A 119 -30.81 4.50 14.45
CA VAL A 119 -32.21 4.07 14.59
C VAL A 119 -32.84 3.61 13.27
N ASP A 120 -32.31 4.05 12.12
CA ASP A 120 -32.86 3.71 10.81
C ASP A 120 -31.77 3.41 9.77
N TYR A 121 -32.17 2.80 8.66
CA TYR A 121 -31.28 2.38 7.55
C TYR A 121 -30.57 3.54 6.82
N SER A 122 -31.05 4.77 7.01
CA SER A 122 -30.42 5.99 6.47
C SER A 122 -29.33 6.53 7.41
N LYS A 123 -29.25 6.02 8.65
CA LYS A 123 -28.23 6.43 9.61
C LYS A 123 -26.97 5.58 9.48
N GLY A 124 -25.88 6.29 9.21
CA GLY A 124 -24.53 5.82 9.41
C GLY A 124 -23.69 6.92 10.04
N ILE A 125 -22.57 6.52 10.60
CA ILE A 125 -21.56 7.42 11.13
C ILE A 125 -20.21 7.10 10.50
N LEU A 126 -19.39 8.14 10.43
CA LEU A 126 -17.96 8.03 10.19
C LEU A 126 -17.29 8.60 11.43
N ILE A 127 -16.47 7.80 12.09
CA ILE A 127 -15.71 8.21 13.27
C ILE A 127 -14.22 8.09 13.01
N GLU A 128 -13.43 8.93 13.65
CA GLU A 128 -11.97 8.95 13.59
C GLU A 128 -11.38 8.72 14.97
N ASP A 129 -10.36 7.86 15.08
CA ASP A 129 -9.49 7.78 16.26
C ASP A 129 -8.52 8.99 16.26
N GLY A 130 -9.07 10.19 16.45
CA GLY A 130 -8.33 11.44 16.25
C GLY A 130 -7.33 11.75 17.37
N LEU A 131 -7.67 11.39 18.62
CA LEU A 131 -6.84 11.64 19.80
C LEU A 131 -6.90 10.47 20.78
N SER A 132 -5.89 10.34 21.64
CA SER A 132 -5.93 9.37 22.74
C SER A 132 -7.18 9.59 23.60
N GLU A 133 -7.88 8.51 23.96
CA GLU A 133 -9.11 8.51 24.77
C GLU A 133 -10.34 9.19 24.11
N PHE A 134 -10.26 9.59 22.84
CA PHE A 134 -11.31 10.35 22.17
C PHE A 134 -11.52 9.91 20.72
N TRP A 135 -12.75 9.49 20.42
CA TRP A 135 -13.22 9.27 19.05
C TRP A 135 -13.90 10.56 18.56
N ASP A 136 -13.57 11.00 17.35
CA ASP A 136 -14.15 12.20 16.72
C ASP A 136 -15.22 11.79 15.69
N LEU A 137 -16.39 12.43 15.69
CA LEU A 137 -17.38 12.24 14.64
C LEU A 137 -16.99 13.08 13.42
N VAL A 138 -16.65 12.40 12.33
CA VAL A 138 -16.31 13.09 11.09
C VAL A 138 -17.58 13.61 10.43
N VAL A 139 -17.82 14.91 10.61
CA VAL A 139 -18.87 15.62 9.87
C VAL A 139 -18.36 15.84 8.45
N SER A 140 -18.82 15.02 7.51
CA SER A 140 -18.53 15.25 6.09
C SER A 140 -19.05 16.64 5.68
N PRO A 141 -18.21 17.53 5.12
CA PRO A 141 -18.70 18.78 4.51
C PRO A 141 -19.53 18.50 3.24
N PHE A 142 -19.53 17.26 2.75
CA PHE A 142 -20.35 16.78 1.64
C PHE A 142 -21.55 16.03 2.23
N GLY A 143 -22.72 16.66 2.13
CA GLY A 143 -23.96 16.18 2.77
C GLY A 143 -24.36 14.76 2.39
N VAL A 144 -25.08 14.14 3.33
CA VAL A 144 -25.98 12.97 3.23
C VAL A 144 -25.62 11.94 2.16
N ASP A 145 -25.34 10.71 2.61
CA ASP A 145 -25.32 9.49 1.79
C ASP A 145 -26.52 9.48 0.84
N SER A 146 -26.32 9.95 -0.40
CA SER A 146 -27.36 9.87 -1.41
C SER A 146 -27.46 8.40 -1.80
N ASN A 147 -28.68 7.84 -1.82
CA ASN A 147 -28.94 6.49 -2.36
C ASN A 147 -28.62 6.36 -3.87
N SER A 148 -27.98 7.37 -4.46
CA SER A 148 -27.39 7.27 -5.79
C SER A 148 -26.28 6.22 -5.73
N PRO A 149 -26.27 5.20 -6.60
CA PRO A 149 -25.09 4.35 -6.71
C PRO A 149 -23.89 5.27 -6.92
N ASN A 150 -22.83 5.07 -6.13
CA ASN A 150 -21.56 5.73 -6.37
C ASN A 150 -21.09 5.31 -7.76
N VAL A 151 -21.42 6.10 -8.77
CA VAL A 151 -20.88 5.91 -10.10
C VAL A 151 -19.47 6.48 -10.03
N PHE A 152 -18.51 5.61 -9.70
CA PHE A 152 -17.08 5.89 -9.89
C PHE A 152 -16.83 5.96 -11.41
N THR A 153 -17.22 7.08 -12.02
CA THR A 153 -17.12 7.33 -13.47
C THR A 153 -15.67 7.45 -13.92
N ALA A 154 -14.78 7.80 -13.00
CA ALA A 154 -13.37 7.54 -13.10
C ALA A 154 -13.07 6.38 -12.15
N ILE A 155 -12.38 5.36 -12.65
CA ILE A 155 -11.53 4.52 -11.81
C ILE A 155 -10.61 5.51 -11.09
N ASN A 156 -10.98 5.90 -9.87
CA ASN A 156 -10.12 6.68 -8.99
C ASN A 156 -9.03 5.73 -8.53
N THR A 157 -8.14 5.36 -9.44
CA THR A 157 -6.75 5.11 -9.07
C THR A 157 -6.29 6.37 -8.39
N PHE A 158 -6.19 6.35 -7.07
CA PHE A 158 -5.28 7.24 -6.37
C PHE A 158 -3.97 7.14 -7.14
N ALA A 159 -3.62 8.18 -7.90
CA ALA A 159 -2.38 8.19 -8.67
C ALA A 159 -1.24 7.93 -7.67
N GLY A 160 -0.64 6.74 -7.74
CA GLY A 160 0.47 6.33 -6.87
C GLY A 160 0.18 5.31 -5.76
N ILE A 161 -1.07 4.89 -5.46
CA ILE A 161 -1.31 3.78 -4.51
C ILE A 161 -2.16 2.69 -5.16
N ARG A 162 -1.51 1.56 -5.48
CA ARG A 162 -2.14 0.34 -6.01
C ARG A 162 -1.87 -0.81 -5.05
N ILE A 163 -2.90 -1.25 -4.35
CA ILE A 163 -2.84 -2.39 -3.42
C ILE A 163 -3.64 -3.53 -4.07
N ALA A 164 -3.06 -4.14 -5.11
CA ALA A 164 -3.56 -5.38 -5.68
C ALA A 164 -2.67 -6.52 -5.16
N PRO A 165 -3.21 -7.73 -4.88
CA PRO A 165 -2.37 -8.88 -4.58
C PRO A 165 -1.42 -9.13 -5.77
N PRO A 166 -0.18 -9.62 -5.51
CA PRO A 166 0.74 -9.98 -6.58
C PRO A 166 0.09 -10.95 -7.55
N LYS A 167 0.22 -10.66 -8.85
CA LYS A 167 -0.27 -11.51 -9.91
C LYS A 167 0.81 -12.49 -10.31
N PHE A 168 0.52 -13.78 -10.16
CA PHE A 168 1.40 -14.85 -10.61
C PHE A 168 1.10 -15.21 -12.07
N ILE A 169 2.11 -15.16 -12.92
CA ILE A 169 2.02 -15.41 -14.36
C ILE A 169 2.92 -16.60 -14.71
N ILE A 170 2.36 -17.53 -15.48
CA ILE A 170 3.01 -18.78 -15.92
C ILE A 170 2.88 -19.01 -17.44
N ASP A 171 2.35 -18.03 -18.17
CA ASP A 171 2.19 -18.03 -19.62
C ASP A 171 2.14 -16.57 -20.14
N ASP A 172 2.08 -16.37 -21.45
CA ASP A 172 2.00 -15.04 -22.06
C ASP A 172 0.78 -14.27 -21.56
N TYR A 173 0.95 -12.96 -21.31
CA TYR A 173 -0.08 -12.19 -20.63
C TYR A 173 -0.09 -10.71 -21.01
N ALA A 174 -1.28 -10.18 -21.27
CA ALA A 174 -1.50 -8.75 -21.48
C ALA A 174 -1.87 -8.05 -20.17
N LEU A 175 -0.98 -7.17 -19.72
CA LEU A 175 -1.10 -6.41 -18.48
C LEU A 175 -2.36 -5.55 -18.49
N GLN A 176 -3.13 -5.65 -17.42
CA GLN A 176 -4.32 -4.85 -17.22
C GLN A 176 -4.00 -3.64 -16.37
N ALA A 177 -4.78 -2.58 -16.54
CA ALA A 177 -4.67 -1.36 -15.74
C ALA A 177 -4.99 -1.57 -14.25
N THR A 178 -5.26 -2.80 -13.79
CA THR A 178 -5.39 -3.17 -12.37
C THR A 178 -4.17 -3.92 -11.83
N ASP A 179 -3.29 -4.40 -12.70
CA ASP A 179 -2.07 -5.08 -12.28
C ASP A 179 -1.08 -4.05 -11.70
N PHE A 180 -0.24 -4.50 -10.77
CA PHE A 180 0.84 -3.70 -10.18
C PHE A 180 2.07 -4.57 -9.97
N GLU A 181 2.00 -5.50 -9.00
CA GLU A 181 3.04 -6.49 -8.76
C GLU A 181 2.77 -7.72 -9.63
N VAL A 182 3.71 -8.06 -10.51
CA VAL A 182 3.61 -9.18 -11.45
C VAL A 182 4.82 -10.09 -11.27
N LEU A 183 4.56 -11.30 -10.80
CA LEU A 183 5.56 -12.32 -10.54
C LEU A 183 5.48 -13.37 -11.65
N VAL A 184 6.55 -13.53 -12.40
CA VAL A 184 6.58 -14.39 -13.60
C VAL A 184 7.47 -15.59 -13.35
N ASP A 185 6.91 -16.77 -13.57
CA ASP A 185 7.60 -18.06 -13.46
C ASP A 185 7.62 -18.76 -14.83
N CYS A 186 8.76 -18.74 -15.49
CA CYS A 186 8.96 -19.40 -16.79
C CYS A 186 9.09 -20.93 -16.67
N SER A 187 9.26 -21.49 -15.47
CA SER A 187 9.51 -22.93 -15.28
C SER A 187 8.30 -23.81 -15.61
N VAL A 188 7.10 -23.23 -15.56
CA VAL A 188 5.85 -23.96 -15.83
C VAL A 188 5.59 -24.09 -17.33
N LYS A 189 5.80 -23.00 -18.09
CA LYS A 189 5.71 -23.00 -19.56
C LYS A 189 6.89 -23.74 -20.20
N ASP A 190 8.05 -23.73 -19.53
CA ASP A 190 9.34 -24.19 -20.04
C ASP A 190 9.73 -23.53 -21.38
N ASP A 191 9.40 -22.25 -21.51
CA ASP A 191 9.69 -21.39 -22.65
C ASP A 191 9.74 -19.93 -22.18
N ASP A 192 10.15 -19.03 -23.07
CA ASP A 192 10.09 -17.59 -22.85
C ASP A 192 8.63 -17.14 -22.63
N ILE A 193 8.44 -16.16 -21.73
CA ILE A 193 7.13 -15.56 -21.44
C ILE A 193 7.12 -14.11 -21.94
N ALA A 194 6.16 -13.81 -22.81
CA ALA A 194 5.91 -12.47 -23.31
C ALA A 194 4.81 -11.77 -22.50
N LEU A 195 5.17 -10.66 -21.87
CA LEU A 195 4.22 -9.73 -21.27
C LEU A 195 3.97 -8.55 -22.21
N GLN A 196 2.70 -8.18 -22.36
CA GLN A 196 2.30 -7.07 -23.20
C GLN A 196 1.81 -5.92 -22.30
N LEU A 197 2.51 -4.79 -22.30
CA LEU A 197 2.05 -3.56 -21.63
C LEU A 197 0.77 -3.04 -22.29
N PRO A 198 -0.09 -2.29 -21.57
CA PRO A 198 -1.10 -1.44 -22.20
C PRO A 198 -0.45 -0.18 -22.82
N LEU A 199 -1.24 0.57 -23.60
CA LEU A 199 -0.84 1.90 -24.08
C LEU A 199 -0.51 2.84 -22.92
N SER A 200 0.63 3.52 -23.00
CA SER A 200 1.02 4.59 -22.09
C SER A 200 0.23 5.85 -22.43
N VAL A 201 -0.57 6.31 -21.47
CA VAL A 201 -1.38 7.53 -21.59
C VAL A 201 -0.91 8.65 -20.66
N GLY A 202 0.28 8.50 -20.04
CA GLY A 202 0.84 9.49 -19.12
C GLY A 202 0.05 9.68 -17.82
N ASN A 203 -0.65 8.63 -17.36
CA ASN A 203 -1.48 8.68 -16.16
C ASN A 203 -0.74 8.29 -14.86
N GLY A 204 0.59 8.09 -14.92
CA GLY A 204 1.37 7.62 -13.78
C GLY A 204 1.09 6.16 -13.40
N GLN A 205 0.56 5.35 -14.33
CA GLN A 205 0.45 3.90 -14.14
C GLN A 205 1.83 3.31 -13.82
N MET A 206 1.90 2.44 -12.81
CA MET A 206 3.12 1.75 -12.43
C MET A 206 2.94 0.23 -12.50
N TYR A 207 3.97 -0.48 -12.94
CA TYR A 207 4.09 -1.93 -12.84
C TYR A 207 5.46 -2.29 -12.24
N HIS A 208 5.46 -3.20 -11.27
CA HIS A 208 6.65 -3.89 -10.83
C HIS A 208 6.57 -5.34 -11.33
N ILE A 209 7.47 -5.69 -12.23
CA ILE A 209 7.50 -7.00 -12.89
C ILE A 209 8.78 -7.70 -12.48
N LYS A 210 8.66 -8.94 -12.00
CA LYS A 210 9.79 -9.71 -11.50
C LYS A 210 9.78 -11.15 -11.99
N LYS A 211 10.93 -11.60 -12.51
CA LYS A 211 11.18 -13.02 -12.76
C LYS A 211 11.48 -13.72 -11.43
N ILE A 212 10.73 -14.76 -11.09
CA ILE A 212 10.86 -15.43 -9.79
C ILE A 212 11.55 -16.80 -9.86
N ASP A 213 11.75 -17.33 -11.06
CA ASP A 213 12.38 -18.62 -11.29
C ASP A 213 13.85 -18.49 -11.72
N ASP A 214 14.59 -19.60 -11.60
CA ASP A 214 16.01 -19.70 -11.92
C ASP A 214 16.28 -20.32 -13.31
N THR A 215 15.26 -20.44 -14.18
CA THR A 215 15.45 -20.96 -15.55
C THR A 215 16.22 -19.98 -16.43
N ASN A 216 16.78 -20.47 -17.54
CA ASN A 216 17.44 -19.65 -18.55
C ASN A 216 16.47 -18.95 -19.52
N HIS A 217 15.17 -19.22 -19.38
CA HIS A 217 14.13 -18.58 -20.19
C HIS A 217 13.98 -17.12 -19.79
N VAL A 218 13.57 -16.29 -20.74
CA VAL A 218 13.50 -14.83 -20.62
C VAL A 218 12.06 -14.40 -20.42
N VAL A 219 11.86 -13.40 -19.55
CA VAL A 219 10.60 -12.64 -19.51
C VAL A 219 10.77 -11.41 -20.39
N SER A 220 10.05 -11.36 -21.50
CA SER A 220 10.06 -10.23 -22.44
C SER A 220 8.86 -9.31 -22.18
N ILE A 221 9.12 -8.09 -21.74
CA ILE A 221 8.12 -7.05 -21.56
C ILE A 221 8.07 -6.21 -22.82
N ASN A 222 6.96 -6.30 -23.54
CA ASN A 222 6.76 -5.66 -24.84
C ASN A 222 5.85 -4.44 -24.71
N ARG A 223 6.24 -3.37 -25.41
CA ARG A 223 5.42 -2.17 -25.59
C ARG A 223 4.12 -2.48 -26.33
N GLN A 224 3.11 -1.61 -26.22
CA GLN A 224 1.95 -1.61 -27.13
C GLN A 224 2.07 -0.51 -28.17
N GLY A 225 1.63 -0.79 -29.40
CA GLY A 225 1.56 0.24 -30.44
C GLY A 225 2.90 0.89 -30.75
N SER A 226 2.93 2.23 -30.68
CA SER A 226 4.12 3.05 -30.96
C SER A 226 4.94 3.41 -29.72
N ASP A 227 4.51 3.00 -28.52
CA ASP A 227 5.15 3.37 -27.26
C ASP A 227 6.62 2.95 -27.22
N LEU A 228 7.41 3.46 -26.27
CA LEU A 228 8.76 2.97 -26.02
C LEU A 228 9.00 2.75 -24.52
N ILE A 229 9.86 1.80 -24.20
CA ILE A 229 10.37 1.51 -22.87
C ILE A 229 11.84 1.92 -22.86
N ASP A 230 12.18 3.05 -22.23
CA ASP A 230 13.53 3.66 -22.28
C ASP A 230 14.11 3.76 -23.71
N GLY A 231 13.27 4.13 -24.67
CA GLY A 231 13.66 4.22 -26.08
C GLY A 231 13.71 2.88 -26.84
N SER A 232 13.42 1.75 -26.20
CA SER A 232 13.35 0.41 -26.79
C SER A 232 11.92 -0.06 -27.02
N ALA A 233 11.73 -1.02 -27.93
CA ALA A 233 10.45 -1.68 -28.13
C ALA A 233 10.14 -2.75 -27.07
N SER A 234 11.15 -3.24 -26.37
CA SER A 234 11.01 -4.29 -25.37
C SER A 234 12.09 -4.20 -24.30
N LEU A 235 11.78 -4.74 -23.12
CA LEU A 235 12.69 -4.93 -22.01
C LEU A 235 12.71 -6.42 -21.62
N ASN A 236 13.91 -7.01 -21.50
CA ASN A 236 14.06 -8.43 -21.20
C ASN A 236 14.63 -8.65 -19.78
N LEU A 237 13.97 -9.48 -18.99
CA LEU A 237 14.47 -9.97 -17.70
C LEU A 237 15.04 -11.39 -17.91
N ALA A 238 16.34 -11.45 -18.22
CA ALA A 238 17.03 -12.71 -18.52
C ALA A 238 17.70 -13.35 -17.29
N ALA A 239 18.03 -12.56 -16.27
CA ALA A 239 18.64 -13.07 -15.04
C ALA A 239 17.58 -13.52 -14.04
N ALA A 240 17.89 -14.56 -13.26
CA ALA A 240 17.07 -14.94 -12.13
C ALA A 240 16.89 -13.74 -11.18
N ARG A 241 15.65 -13.54 -10.71
CA ARG A 241 15.28 -12.46 -9.76
C ARG A 241 15.39 -11.04 -10.32
N ALA A 242 15.66 -10.88 -11.62
CA ALA A 242 15.62 -9.58 -12.28
C ALA A 242 14.21 -8.99 -12.21
N ASP A 243 14.16 -7.67 -12.07
CA ASP A 243 12.95 -6.89 -11.94
C ASP A 243 12.98 -5.61 -12.79
N ALA A 244 11.79 -5.07 -13.04
CA ALA A 244 11.59 -3.80 -13.74
C ALA A 244 10.48 -3.00 -13.03
N TRP A 245 10.71 -1.69 -12.93
CA TRP A 245 9.75 -0.73 -12.39
C TRP A 245 9.33 0.21 -13.51
N LEU A 246 8.22 -0.10 -14.15
CA LEU A 246 7.75 0.62 -15.34
C LEU A 246 6.72 1.67 -14.96
N ILE A 247 6.95 2.92 -15.35
CA ILE A 247 6.08 4.06 -15.05
C ILE A 247 5.64 4.75 -16.34
N ALA A 248 4.33 4.90 -16.53
CA ALA A 248 3.74 5.72 -17.59
C ALA A 248 3.73 7.20 -17.19
N GLY A 249 4.91 7.81 -17.07
CA GLY A 249 5.06 9.23 -16.69
C GLY A 249 4.63 10.22 -17.78
N ALA A 250 4.66 9.81 -19.05
CA ALA A 250 4.24 10.59 -20.19
C ALA A 250 3.53 9.69 -21.22
N PRO A 251 2.64 10.23 -22.07
CA PRO A 251 2.06 9.47 -23.18
C PRO A 251 3.12 8.86 -24.08
N ASP A 252 2.84 7.68 -24.64
CA ASP A 252 3.71 6.92 -25.55
C ASP A 252 5.08 6.50 -24.94
N TYR A 253 5.28 6.68 -23.63
CA TYR A 253 6.55 6.39 -22.97
C TYR A 253 6.35 5.63 -21.65
N TRP A 254 7.17 4.60 -21.47
CA TRP A 254 7.37 3.87 -20.24
C TRP A 254 8.80 4.09 -19.77
N ASP A 255 8.92 4.61 -18.55
CA ASP A 255 10.20 4.80 -17.86
C ASP A 255 10.48 3.57 -16.98
N ASN A 256 11.62 2.89 -17.15
CA ASN A 256 12.05 1.85 -16.22
C ASN A 256 13.01 2.43 -15.17
N THR A 257 12.47 2.77 -13.99
CA THR A 257 13.26 3.40 -12.93
C THR A 257 14.22 2.44 -12.21
N GLY A 258 14.29 1.16 -12.62
CA GLY A 258 15.06 0.11 -11.97
C GLY A 258 14.69 -0.10 -10.49
N PRO A 259 15.46 -0.91 -9.73
CA PRO A 259 15.32 -1.00 -8.28
C PRO A 259 15.94 0.24 -7.62
N SER A 260 15.27 1.39 -7.74
CA SER A 260 15.73 2.64 -7.15
C SER A 260 14.95 2.93 -5.87
N ASN A 261 15.68 3.02 -4.76
CA ASN A 261 15.22 3.72 -3.55
C ASN A 261 14.61 5.06 -4.00
N ILE A 262 13.28 5.16 -3.87
CA ILE A 262 12.49 6.32 -4.29
C ILE A 262 12.99 7.56 -3.56
N LEU A 263 13.85 8.33 -4.23
CA LEU A 263 13.95 9.76 -4.09
C LEU A 263 14.39 10.28 -5.46
N MET A 264 13.50 11.01 -6.14
CA MET A 264 13.75 11.60 -7.46
C MET A 264 15.15 12.21 -7.56
N VAL A 265 16.03 11.58 -8.34
CA VAL A 265 17.25 12.20 -8.87
C VAL A 265 17.10 12.18 -10.39
N PRO A 266 17.37 13.29 -11.10
CA PRO A 266 17.33 13.29 -12.56
C PRO A 266 18.34 12.30 -13.13
N ASP A 267 17.96 11.69 -14.26
CA ASP A 267 18.70 10.67 -15.01
C ASP A 267 20.21 10.88 -15.14
N ASP A 268 20.87 9.73 -15.27
CA ASP A 268 22.30 9.44 -15.46
C ASP A 268 23.23 10.62 -15.80
N PRO A 269 24.42 10.71 -15.14
CA PRO A 269 25.43 11.69 -15.54
C PRO A 269 25.86 11.43 -16.99
N PRO A 270 26.04 12.48 -17.81
CA PRO A 270 26.48 12.31 -19.20
C PRO A 270 27.78 11.49 -19.25
N PRO A 271 27.99 10.69 -20.32
CA PRO A 271 29.16 9.83 -20.43
C PRO A 271 30.43 10.65 -20.24
N THR A 272 31.35 10.15 -19.42
CA THR A 272 32.59 10.85 -19.10
C THR A 272 33.34 11.13 -20.42
N PRO A 273 33.53 12.41 -20.79
CA PRO A 273 34.13 12.74 -22.08
C PRO A 273 35.57 12.22 -22.11
N THR A 274 35.89 11.47 -23.15
CA THR A 274 37.20 10.80 -23.32
C THR A 274 38.14 11.60 -24.20
N THR A 275 37.62 12.64 -24.86
CA THR A 275 38.39 13.53 -25.74
C THR A 275 38.19 15.00 -25.36
N THR A 276 39.19 15.82 -25.67
CA THR A 276 39.12 17.27 -25.45
C THR A 276 37.97 17.94 -26.21
N ASN A 277 37.62 17.41 -27.39
CA ASN A 277 36.48 17.93 -28.16
C ASN A 277 35.15 17.66 -27.46
N GLU A 278 34.95 16.47 -26.88
CA GLU A 278 33.74 16.15 -26.11
C GLU A 278 33.61 17.04 -24.86
N ILE A 279 34.72 17.34 -24.18
CA ILE A 279 34.75 18.29 -23.06
C ILE A 279 34.30 19.68 -23.52
N ILE A 280 34.84 20.18 -24.64
CA ILE A 280 34.49 21.50 -25.17
C ILE A 280 33.01 21.56 -25.59
N THR A 281 32.51 20.53 -26.28
CA THR A 281 31.10 20.44 -26.67
C THR A 281 30.17 20.41 -25.45
N LEU A 282 30.56 19.70 -24.39
CA LEU A 282 29.81 19.66 -23.13
C LEU A 282 29.80 21.04 -22.44
N LEU A 283 30.95 21.72 -22.38
CA LEU A 283 31.06 23.06 -21.79
C LEU A 283 30.29 24.12 -22.60
N GLN A 284 30.26 24.02 -23.92
CA GLN A 284 29.45 24.87 -24.81
C GLN A 284 27.95 24.60 -24.63
N PHE A 285 27.54 23.33 -24.49
CA PHE A 285 26.15 22.96 -24.21
C PHE A 285 25.65 23.56 -22.89
N TYR A 286 26.50 23.62 -21.87
CA TYR A 286 26.20 24.27 -20.59
C TYR A 286 26.47 25.79 -20.57
N GLY A 287 26.88 26.39 -21.69
CA GLY A 287 27.11 27.84 -21.81
C GLY A 287 28.30 28.36 -20.98
N LEU A 288 29.23 27.49 -20.60
CA LEU A 288 30.37 27.79 -19.74
C LEU A 288 31.62 28.23 -20.53
N CYS A 289 31.64 28.01 -21.85
CA CYS A 289 32.62 28.60 -22.77
C CYS A 289 32.01 28.82 -24.16
N ALA A 290 32.62 29.72 -24.93
CA ALA A 290 32.31 29.96 -26.34
C ALA A 290 33.26 29.17 -27.24
#